data_AF-A0A950UY65-F1
#
_entry.id   AF-A0A950UY65-F1
#
_cell.length_a   1.000
_cell.length_b   1.000
_cell.length_c   1.000
_cell.angle_alpha   90.00
_cell.angle_beta   90.00
_cell.angle_gamma   90.00
#
_symmetry.space_group_name_H-M   'P 1'
#
loop_
_entity.id
_entity.type
_entity.pdbx_description
1 polymer ?
#
loop_
_entity_poly.entity_id
_entity_poly.type
_entity_poly.pdbx_seq_one_letter_code
_entity_poly.pdbx_strand_id
1 'polypeptide(L)'
;MITAGLIQNYPDRFSGALTDAGVLAGSVGLFNQWLDQAFAINTLIASGRLELVHITHPNNDVTIASKALSHAQLSPQGRARIDLIAALGDYPGWNTMLPNPPEPPPHDYVDRERYNYASLQGDASFAFWSIRQDFEQRAGGNPSWNTDVDYRKQLERSINSTEVRVLYKRAGLSLDADLDLLNATRRIAVDPGALAYAKKNIVYNGEITVPLLTVHTIGDDLVNVQHEQAYAAVIHKEGNNSLLRARFVHRAGHINLTHAELLVSLEALIRRLDSGEWKGMQPADLNAAASRLGPKFNVLIPTPSVHAEPAFMEYEPAVFLRRFDLGGDK
;
A
#
# COMPACT_ATOMS: atom_id res chain seq x y z
N MET A 1 -10.44 -2.23 -2.39
CA MET A 1 -10.94 -3.03 -3.54
C MET A 1 -12.46 -3.05 -3.63
N ILE A 2 -13.18 -3.67 -2.66
CA ILE A 2 -14.63 -3.92 -2.75
C ILE A 2 -15.46 -2.64 -2.95
N THR A 3 -15.35 -1.64 -2.06
CA THR A 3 -16.19 -0.44 -2.09
C THR A 3 -16.09 0.33 -3.40
N ALA A 4 -14.87 0.66 -3.84
CA ALA A 4 -14.65 1.35 -5.12
C ALA A 4 -15.06 0.49 -6.33
N GLY A 5 -14.85 -0.83 -6.27
CA GLY A 5 -15.29 -1.74 -7.34
C GLY A 5 -16.82 -1.83 -7.46
N LEU A 6 -17.54 -1.80 -6.33
CA LEU A 6 -19.00 -1.84 -6.31
C LEU A 6 -19.62 -0.58 -6.91
N ILE A 7 -19.12 0.61 -6.58
CA ILE A 7 -19.65 1.85 -7.15
C ILE A 7 -19.29 2.03 -8.62
N GLN A 8 -18.17 1.47 -9.09
CA GLN A 8 -17.81 1.48 -10.50
C GLN A 8 -18.70 0.53 -11.31
N ASN A 9 -18.90 -0.71 -10.82
CA ASN A 9 -19.59 -1.74 -11.59
C ASN A 9 -21.12 -1.73 -11.40
N TYR A 10 -21.61 -1.18 -10.28
CA TYR A 10 -23.03 -1.13 -9.93
C TYR A 10 -23.42 0.23 -9.34
N PRO A 11 -23.12 1.36 -10.03
CA PRO A 11 -23.33 2.70 -9.50
C PRO A 11 -24.76 2.96 -9.02
N ASP A 12 -25.76 2.46 -9.74
CA ASP A 12 -27.18 2.69 -9.46
C ASP A 12 -27.68 2.04 -8.14
N ARG A 13 -26.83 1.24 -7.47
CA ARG A 13 -27.17 0.59 -6.19
C ARG A 13 -26.74 1.39 -4.97
N PHE A 14 -26.00 2.48 -5.15
CA PHE A 14 -25.42 3.25 -4.05
C PHE A 14 -25.69 4.74 -4.26
N SER A 15 -25.87 5.48 -3.17
CA SER A 15 -25.96 6.96 -3.23
C SER A 15 -24.60 7.63 -3.01
N GLY A 16 -23.66 6.91 -2.39
CA GLY A 16 -22.31 7.35 -2.08
C GLY A 16 -21.52 6.21 -1.43
N ALA A 17 -20.22 6.41 -1.25
CA ALA A 17 -19.35 5.39 -0.67
C ALA A 17 -18.29 5.99 0.27
N LEU A 18 -17.93 5.19 1.27
CA LEU A 18 -16.82 5.45 2.19
C LEU A 18 -15.88 4.24 2.14
N THR A 19 -14.59 4.47 1.91
CA THR A 19 -13.56 3.44 2.03
C THR A 19 -12.49 3.87 3.01
N ASP A 20 -12.07 2.94 3.84
CA ASP A 20 -10.94 3.04 4.76
C ASP A 20 -9.79 2.16 4.25
N ALA A 21 -8.60 2.74 4.10
CA ALA A 21 -7.39 2.10 3.55
C ALA A 21 -7.68 1.25 2.30
N GLY A 22 -8.43 1.81 1.37
CA GLY A 22 -8.89 1.06 0.21
C GLY A 22 -7.70 0.63 -0.65
N VAL A 23 -7.69 -0.63 -1.09
CA VAL A 23 -6.79 -1.05 -2.18
C VAL A 23 -7.21 -0.37 -3.48
N LEU A 24 -6.75 0.86 -3.67
CA LEU A 24 -7.21 1.81 -4.69
C LEU A 24 -6.28 1.92 -5.91
N ALA A 25 -5.09 1.31 -5.87
CA ALA A 25 -4.32 1.02 -7.09
C ALA A 25 -4.95 -0.11 -7.95
N GLY A 26 -6.00 -0.78 -7.44
CA GLY A 26 -6.64 -1.92 -8.09
C GLY A 26 -5.86 -3.22 -7.92
N SER A 27 -6.42 -4.32 -8.44
CA SER A 27 -5.83 -5.65 -8.31
C SER A 27 -4.45 -5.72 -8.99
N VAL A 28 -4.38 -5.32 -10.26
CA VAL A 28 -3.13 -5.31 -11.04
C VAL A 28 -2.09 -4.38 -10.39
N GLY A 29 -2.55 -3.22 -9.91
CA GLY A 29 -1.90 -2.30 -8.97
C GLY A 29 -1.03 -2.98 -7.92
N LEU A 30 -1.76 -3.50 -6.95
CA LEU A 30 -1.26 -4.10 -5.74
C LEU A 30 -0.36 -5.31 -6.03
N PHE A 31 -0.82 -6.24 -6.86
CA PHE A 31 -0.12 -7.51 -7.05
C PHE A 31 1.18 -7.38 -7.85
N ASN A 32 1.36 -6.30 -8.61
CA ASN A 32 2.64 -5.99 -9.25
C ASN A 32 3.61 -5.30 -8.27
N GLN A 33 3.12 -4.40 -7.41
CA GLN A 33 3.94 -3.80 -6.35
C GLN A 33 4.47 -4.89 -5.41
N TRP A 34 3.60 -5.79 -4.93
CA TRP A 34 4.05 -6.90 -4.10
C TRP A 34 4.95 -7.89 -4.85
N LEU A 35 4.72 -8.12 -6.16
CA LEU A 35 5.61 -8.96 -6.97
C LEU A 35 7.04 -8.40 -7.00
N ASP A 36 7.21 -7.08 -7.14
CA ASP A 36 8.54 -6.46 -7.14
C ASP A 36 9.28 -6.67 -5.82
N GLN A 37 8.57 -6.56 -4.69
CA GLN A 37 9.15 -6.82 -3.37
C GLN A 37 9.54 -8.28 -3.21
N ALA A 38 8.65 -9.22 -3.55
CA ALA A 38 8.92 -10.65 -3.46
C ALA A 38 10.05 -11.08 -4.40
N PHE A 39 10.12 -10.50 -5.60
CA PHE A 39 11.22 -10.69 -6.54
C PHE A 39 12.56 -10.22 -5.95
N ALA A 40 12.57 -9.07 -5.28
CA ALA A 40 13.76 -8.55 -4.63
C ALA A 40 14.17 -9.38 -3.40
N ILE A 41 13.23 -9.85 -2.58
CA ILE A 41 13.48 -10.81 -1.50
C ILE A 41 14.15 -12.06 -2.07
N ASN A 42 13.56 -12.63 -3.12
CA ASN A 42 14.03 -13.88 -3.70
C ASN A 42 15.44 -13.76 -4.26
N THR A 43 15.70 -12.65 -4.95
CA THR A 43 16.97 -12.38 -5.63
C THR A 43 18.09 -12.02 -4.66
N LEU A 44 17.84 -11.10 -3.72
CA LEU A 44 18.90 -10.49 -2.90
C LEU A 44 19.22 -11.28 -1.63
N ILE A 45 18.22 -11.93 -1.02
CA ILE A 45 18.37 -12.52 0.32
C ILE A 45 17.88 -13.98 0.43
N ALA A 46 17.01 -14.45 -0.47
CA ALA A 46 16.52 -15.83 -0.42
C ALA A 46 17.21 -16.80 -1.40
N SER A 47 18.09 -16.30 -2.28
CA SER A 47 18.86 -17.12 -3.23
C SER A 47 17.99 -17.94 -4.21
N GLY A 48 16.88 -17.36 -4.69
CA GLY A 48 16.03 -17.98 -5.71
C GLY A 48 15.14 -19.14 -5.22
N ARG A 49 14.95 -19.29 -3.91
CA ARG A 49 14.22 -20.41 -3.29
C ARG A 49 12.71 -20.23 -3.19
N LEU A 50 12.17 -19.05 -3.52
CA LEU A 50 10.75 -18.72 -3.37
C LEU A 50 9.98 -18.92 -4.66
N GLU A 51 8.75 -19.44 -4.55
CA GLU A 51 7.76 -19.39 -5.61
C GLU A 51 7.21 -17.96 -5.73
N LEU A 52 7.38 -17.31 -6.88
CA LEU A 52 6.91 -15.92 -7.09
C LEU A 52 5.62 -15.83 -7.92
N VAL A 53 5.32 -16.92 -8.62
CA VAL A 53 4.17 -17.14 -9.49
C VAL A 53 3.87 -18.62 -9.49
N HIS A 54 2.63 -18.99 -9.81
CA HIS A 54 2.15 -20.36 -9.74
C HIS A 54 2.41 -20.98 -8.35
N ILE A 55 2.06 -20.22 -7.31
CA ILE A 55 2.41 -20.55 -5.93
C ILE A 55 1.67 -21.83 -5.52
N THR A 56 2.43 -22.85 -5.11
CA THR A 56 1.87 -24.14 -4.70
C THR A 56 1.98 -24.35 -3.19
N HIS A 57 2.99 -23.76 -2.54
CA HIS A 57 3.28 -23.96 -1.12
C HIS A 57 3.44 -22.62 -0.39
N PRO A 58 2.39 -21.76 -0.31
CA PRO A 58 2.52 -20.41 0.20
C PRO A 58 3.07 -20.35 1.64
N ASN A 59 2.68 -21.30 2.51
CA ASN A 59 3.19 -21.37 3.89
C ASN A 59 4.71 -21.68 3.94
N ASN A 60 5.21 -22.49 3.01
CA ASN A 60 6.63 -22.79 2.90
C ASN A 60 7.41 -21.56 2.44
N ASP A 61 6.89 -20.84 1.43
CA ASP A 61 7.52 -19.60 0.97
C ASP A 61 7.55 -18.52 2.04
N VAL A 62 6.45 -18.31 2.77
CA VAL A 62 6.43 -17.40 3.94
C VAL A 62 7.51 -17.78 4.95
N THR A 63 7.67 -19.08 5.23
CA THR A 63 8.71 -19.57 6.15
C THR A 63 10.12 -19.31 5.61
N ILE A 64 10.36 -19.52 4.31
CA ILE A 64 11.66 -19.27 3.68
C ILE A 64 11.98 -17.78 3.67
N ALA A 65 11.02 -16.94 3.27
CA ALA A 65 11.15 -15.49 3.25
C ALA A 65 11.43 -14.94 4.65
N SER A 66 10.69 -15.39 5.67
CA SER A 66 10.89 -14.97 7.06
C SER A 66 12.28 -15.34 7.58
N LYS A 67 12.79 -16.53 7.25
CA LYS A 67 14.17 -16.94 7.59
C LYS A 67 15.22 -16.09 6.86
N ALA A 68 15.01 -15.80 5.57
CA ALA A 68 15.90 -14.96 4.78
C ALA A 68 15.97 -13.53 5.33
N LEU A 69 14.81 -12.93 5.63
CA LEU A 69 14.70 -11.61 6.28
C LEU A 69 15.42 -11.62 7.65
N SER A 70 15.13 -12.61 8.50
CA SER A 70 15.75 -12.73 9.84
C SER A 70 17.26 -12.83 9.74
N HIS A 71 17.77 -13.61 8.78
CA HIS A 71 19.20 -13.76 8.57
C HIS A 71 19.84 -12.47 8.05
N ALA A 72 19.22 -11.80 7.09
CA ALA A 72 19.68 -10.53 6.56
C ALA A 72 19.74 -9.45 7.66
N GLN A 73 18.76 -9.41 8.56
CA GLN A 73 18.68 -8.43 9.65
C GLN A 73 19.91 -8.42 10.57
N LEU A 74 20.63 -9.54 10.66
CA LEU A 74 21.81 -9.71 11.52
C LEU A 74 23.02 -8.85 11.08
N SER A 75 23.04 -8.34 9.84
CA SER A 75 24.19 -7.63 9.27
C SER A 75 23.82 -6.25 8.72
N PRO A 76 24.75 -5.25 8.73
CA PRO A 76 24.52 -3.97 8.06
C PRO A 76 24.16 -4.11 6.58
N GLN A 77 24.78 -5.05 5.86
CA GLN A 77 24.55 -5.31 4.45
C GLN A 77 23.15 -5.88 4.20
N GLY A 78 22.72 -6.83 5.03
CA GLY A 78 21.38 -7.39 4.91
C GLY A 78 20.28 -6.39 5.27
N ARG A 79 20.48 -5.55 6.30
CA ARG A 79 19.58 -4.42 6.61
C ARG A 79 19.47 -3.42 5.46
N ALA A 80 20.58 -3.09 4.80
CA ALA A 80 20.54 -2.25 3.60
C ALA A 80 19.71 -2.89 2.47
N ARG A 81 19.82 -4.21 2.27
CA ARG A 81 19.01 -4.95 1.27
C ARG A 81 17.53 -5.00 1.63
N ILE A 82 17.20 -5.19 2.91
CA ILE A 82 15.82 -5.13 3.41
C ILE A 82 15.22 -3.76 3.11
N ASP A 83 15.97 -2.70 3.35
CA ASP A 83 15.50 -1.35 3.06
C ASP A 83 15.30 -1.10 1.56
N LEU A 84 16.19 -1.63 0.68
CA LEU A 84 15.95 -1.61 -0.77
C LEU A 84 14.66 -2.35 -1.14
N ILE A 85 14.40 -3.53 -0.56
CA ILE A 85 13.17 -4.30 -0.81
C ILE A 85 11.93 -3.47 -0.41
N ALA A 86 11.97 -2.83 0.77
CA ALA A 86 10.89 -1.98 1.25
C ALA A 86 10.68 -0.76 0.35
N ALA A 87 11.76 -0.12 -0.12
CA ALA A 87 11.71 1.01 -1.06
C ALA A 87 11.08 0.66 -2.40
N LEU A 88 11.30 -0.55 -2.93
CA LEU A 88 10.68 -0.98 -4.20
C LEU A 88 9.15 -1.09 -4.13
N GLY A 89 8.58 -1.22 -2.92
CA GLY A 89 7.15 -1.10 -2.69
C GLY A 89 6.74 0.17 -1.97
N ASP A 90 7.60 1.17 -1.80
CA ASP A 90 7.27 2.47 -1.20
C ASP A 90 6.75 2.42 0.25
N TYR A 91 7.30 1.51 1.06
CA TYR A 91 6.89 1.36 2.46
C TYR A 91 7.16 2.63 3.29
N PRO A 92 6.31 2.94 4.27
CA PRO A 92 6.39 4.20 5.02
C PRO A 92 7.56 4.26 6.00
N GLY A 93 8.20 3.13 6.34
CA GLY A 93 9.18 3.07 7.44
C GLY A 93 8.56 3.31 8.82
N TRP A 94 7.25 3.08 8.95
CA TRP A 94 6.46 3.31 10.17
C TRP A 94 5.27 2.35 10.19
N ASN A 95 5.18 1.46 11.19
CA ASN A 95 4.10 0.47 11.30
C ASN A 95 3.60 0.29 12.75
N THR A 96 2.69 -0.66 12.99
CA THR A 96 2.12 -0.97 14.31
C THR A 96 2.86 -2.06 15.11
N MET A 97 4.19 -2.14 15.02
CA MET A 97 5.03 -3.00 15.90
C MET A 97 4.76 -2.76 17.40
N LEU A 98 4.40 -1.52 17.74
CA LEU A 98 3.87 -1.15 19.05
C LEU A 98 2.46 -0.58 18.86
N PRO A 99 1.60 -0.62 19.89
CA PRO A 99 0.33 0.06 19.83
C PRO A 99 0.53 1.58 19.69
N ASN A 100 0.11 2.15 18.55
CA ASN A 100 0.17 3.59 18.25
C ASN A 100 1.58 4.22 18.45
N PRO A 101 2.63 3.75 17.75
CA PRO A 101 3.96 4.29 17.93
C PRO A 101 4.07 5.69 17.30
N PRO A 102 4.88 6.60 17.86
CA PRO A 102 5.20 7.85 17.19
C PRO A 102 5.91 7.60 15.85
N GLU A 103 5.70 8.48 14.89
CA GLU A 103 6.44 8.44 13.62
C GLU A 103 7.94 8.65 13.89
N PRO A 104 8.84 7.80 13.35
CA PRO A 104 10.28 8.02 13.44
C PRO A 104 10.68 9.35 12.79
N PRO A 105 11.70 10.06 13.32
CA PRO A 105 12.24 11.21 12.63
C PRO A 105 12.66 10.87 11.18
N PRO A 106 12.49 11.78 10.20
CA PRO A 106 12.73 11.48 8.78
C PRO A 106 14.14 10.99 8.41
N HIS A 107 15.13 11.21 9.29
CA HIS A 107 16.52 10.78 9.09
C HIS A 107 16.94 9.66 10.07
N ASP A 108 16.01 9.13 10.86
CA ASP A 108 16.24 7.96 11.69
C ASP A 108 16.14 6.67 10.87
N TYR A 109 17.09 6.50 9.96
CA TYR A 109 17.18 5.35 9.07
C TYR A 109 17.49 4.03 9.80
N VAL A 110 17.77 4.06 11.10
CA VAL A 110 17.95 2.83 11.88
C VAL A 110 16.60 2.32 12.33
N ASP A 111 15.75 3.19 12.88
CA ASP A 111 14.41 2.76 13.31
C ASP A 111 13.45 2.56 12.13
N ARG A 112 13.55 3.39 11.08
CA ARG A 112 12.77 3.18 9.83
C ARG A 112 13.06 1.84 9.17
N GLU A 113 14.33 1.45 9.07
CA GLU A 113 14.73 0.13 8.58
C GLU A 113 14.16 -1.01 9.44
N ARG A 114 14.13 -0.86 10.78
CA ARG A 114 13.51 -1.86 11.67
C ARG A 114 12.02 -2.01 11.44
N TYR A 115 11.32 -0.90 11.19
CA TYR A 115 9.92 -0.92 10.81
C TYR A 115 9.73 -1.61 9.45
N ASN A 116 10.55 -1.27 8.45
CA ASN A 116 10.54 -1.92 7.13
C ASN A 116 10.75 -3.45 7.25
N TYR A 117 11.74 -3.88 8.04
CA TYR A 117 11.97 -5.29 8.35
C TYR A 117 10.72 -5.95 8.94
N ALA A 118 10.11 -5.33 9.95
CA ALA A 118 8.95 -5.90 10.62
C ALA A 118 7.70 -5.97 9.73
N SER A 119 7.47 -4.95 8.89
CA SER A 119 6.39 -4.96 7.89
C SER A 119 6.57 -6.12 6.91
N LEU A 120 7.78 -6.28 6.37
CA LEU A 120 8.11 -7.39 5.47
C LEU A 120 8.02 -8.76 6.15
N GLN A 121 8.34 -8.87 7.44
CA GLN A 121 8.20 -10.11 8.22
C GLN A 121 6.75 -10.48 8.51
N GLY A 122 5.88 -9.49 8.66
CA GLY A 122 4.49 -9.67 9.08
C GLY A 122 3.54 -9.84 7.91
N ASP A 123 2.51 -9.00 7.90
CA ASP A 123 1.37 -9.12 6.99
C ASP A 123 1.76 -9.02 5.52
N ALA A 124 2.83 -8.30 5.16
CA ALA A 124 3.25 -8.18 3.77
C ALA A 124 3.67 -9.51 3.13
N SER A 125 4.52 -10.29 3.80
CA SER A 125 4.92 -11.62 3.30
C SER A 125 3.73 -12.57 3.27
N PHE A 126 2.93 -12.59 4.34
CA PHE A 126 1.73 -13.41 4.36
C PHE A 126 0.75 -13.04 3.24
N ALA A 127 0.50 -11.74 3.06
CA ALA A 127 -0.42 -11.22 2.08
C ALA A 127 0.07 -11.51 0.66
N PHE A 128 1.37 -11.35 0.37
CA PHE A 128 1.89 -11.74 -0.93
C PHE A 128 1.67 -13.24 -1.16
N TRP A 129 2.29 -14.15 -0.42
CA TRP A 129 2.22 -15.58 -0.80
C TRP A 129 0.83 -16.20 -0.64
N SER A 130 0.13 -15.95 0.47
CA SER A 130 -1.15 -16.60 0.76
C SER A 130 -2.30 -16.02 -0.07
N ILE A 131 -2.41 -14.68 -0.18
CA ILE A 131 -3.49 -14.07 -0.97
C ILE A 131 -3.20 -14.21 -2.46
N ARG A 132 -1.94 -14.15 -2.89
CA ARG A 132 -1.59 -14.37 -4.30
C ARG A 132 -1.95 -15.78 -4.76
N GLN A 133 -1.78 -16.80 -3.93
CA GLN A 133 -2.14 -18.16 -4.29
C GLN A 133 -3.65 -18.29 -4.58
N ASP A 134 -4.53 -17.75 -3.73
CA ASP A 134 -5.98 -17.72 -3.99
C ASP A 134 -6.30 -16.89 -5.24
N PHE A 135 -5.61 -15.75 -5.43
CA PHE A 135 -5.82 -14.90 -6.61
C PHE A 135 -5.45 -15.62 -7.91
N GLU A 136 -4.31 -16.30 -7.97
CA GLU A 136 -3.87 -17.05 -9.16
C GLU A 136 -4.80 -18.22 -9.46
N GLN A 137 -5.32 -18.91 -8.43
CA GLN A 137 -6.32 -19.96 -8.62
C GLN A 137 -7.60 -19.43 -9.26
N ARG A 138 -8.08 -18.26 -8.83
CA ARG A 138 -9.27 -17.62 -9.41
C ARG A 138 -9.03 -17.09 -10.82
N ALA A 139 -7.83 -16.54 -11.06
CA ALA A 139 -7.45 -15.98 -12.34
C ALA A 139 -7.05 -17.05 -13.38
N GLY A 140 -6.74 -18.27 -12.94
CA GLY A 140 -6.28 -19.37 -13.80
C GLY A 140 -4.82 -19.22 -14.25
N GLY A 141 -3.99 -18.47 -13.50
CA GLY A 141 -2.60 -18.19 -13.85
C GLY A 141 -2.05 -16.95 -13.14
N ASN A 142 -0.84 -16.52 -13.52
CA ASN A 142 -0.16 -15.33 -13.02
C ASN A 142 -0.66 -14.04 -13.71
N PRO A 143 -1.29 -13.10 -12.98
CA PRO A 143 -1.75 -11.83 -13.55
C PRO A 143 -0.72 -10.68 -13.47
N SER A 144 0.47 -10.92 -12.90
CA SER A 144 1.50 -9.90 -12.63
C SER A 144 2.74 -10.06 -13.51
N TRP A 145 3.53 -9.00 -13.66
CA TRP A 145 4.79 -8.99 -14.42
C TRP A 145 5.79 -7.99 -13.87
N ASN A 146 7.06 -8.19 -14.22
CA ASN A 146 8.12 -7.21 -14.02
C ASN A 146 9.04 -7.06 -15.26
N THR A 147 8.59 -7.49 -16.43
CA THR A 147 9.36 -7.45 -17.69
C THR A 147 9.72 -6.03 -18.16
N ASP A 148 8.93 -5.04 -17.74
CA ASP A 148 9.09 -3.63 -18.08
C ASP A 148 9.70 -2.79 -16.93
N VAL A 149 10.05 -3.44 -15.81
CA VAL A 149 10.51 -2.76 -14.60
C VAL A 149 12.02 -2.56 -14.64
N ASP A 150 12.43 -1.30 -14.54
CA ASP A 150 13.79 -0.91 -14.21
C ASP A 150 13.86 -0.53 -12.73
N TYR A 151 14.46 -1.41 -11.92
CA TYR A 151 14.51 -1.24 -10.47
C TYR A 151 15.33 -0.03 -10.03
N ARG A 152 16.24 0.47 -10.88
CA ARG A 152 16.97 1.71 -10.62
C ARG A 152 16.03 2.91 -10.70
N LYS A 153 15.22 2.99 -11.77
CA LYS A 153 14.20 4.04 -11.94
C LYS A 153 13.10 3.96 -10.90
N GLN A 154 12.72 2.75 -10.49
CA GLN A 154 11.73 2.56 -9.42
C GLN A 154 12.28 3.10 -8.09
N LEU A 155 13.52 2.77 -7.72
CA LEU A 155 14.16 3.32 -6.52
C LEU A 155 14.34 4.85 -6.58
N GLU A 156 14.67 5.41 -7.74
CA GLU A 156 14.78 6.86 -7.92
C GLU A 156 13.46 7.60 -7.67
N ARG A 157 12.32 6.94 -7.92
CA ARG A 157 10.98 7.48 -7.69
C ARG A 157 10.47 7.22 -6.27
N SER A 158 11.09 6.28 -5.56
CA SER A 158 10.63 5.87 -4.24
C SER A 158 10.83 6.97 -3.20
N ILE A 159 9.88 7.06 -2.26
CA ILE A 159 9.99 7.92 -1.07
C ILE A 159 11.21 7.58 -0.20
N ASN A 160 11.75 6.35 -0.33
CA ASN A 160 12.87 5.85 0.47
C ASN A 160 14.22 5.91 -0.26
N SER A 161 14.30 6.55 -1.44
CA SER A 161 15.54 6.57 -2.25
C SER A 161 16.77 7.05 -1.46
N THR A 162 16.61 8.09 -0.65
CA THR A 162 17.68 8.65 0.19
C THR A 162 18.09 7.69 1.30
N GLU A 163 17.11 7.07 1.97
CA GLU A 163 17.34 6.10 3.06
C GLU A 163 18.19 4.93 2.58
N VAL A 164 17.79 4.30 1.46
CA VAL A 164 18.52 3.19 0.83
C VAL A 164 19.97 3.59 0.53
N ARG A 165 20.19 4.75 -0.11
CA ARG A 165 21.56 5.21 -0.46
C ARG A 165 22.42 5.40 0.79
N VAL A 166 21.85 5.93 1.86
CA VAL A 166 22.56 6.12 3.13
C VAL A 166 22.89 4.78 3.78
N LEU A 167 21.96 3.83 3.82
CA LEU A 167 22.18 2.51 4.43
C LEU A 167 23.20 1.67 3.64
N TYR A 168 23.13 1.66 2.31
CA TYR A 168 24.14 0.99 1.48
C TYR A 168 25.54 1.57 1.68
N LYS A 169 25.65 2.90 1.71
CA LYS A 169 26.93 3.58 1.97
C LYS A 169 27.49 3.23 3.35
N ARG A 170 26.64 3.21 4.39
CA ARG A 170 27.03 2.83 5.76
C ARG A 170 27.45 1.35 5.85
N ALA A 171 26.83 0.48 5.07
CA ALA A 171 27.13 -0.95 5.02
C ALA A 171 28.38 -1.29 4.19
N GLY A 172 28.96 -0.33 3.45
CA GLY A 172 30.04 -0.58 2.50
C GLY A 172 29.61 -1.51 1.36
N LEU A 173 28.32 -1.51 1.01
CA LEU A 173 27.72 -2.38 0.00
C LEU A 173 27.47 -1.58 -1.29
N SER A 174 27.71 -2.20 -2.44
CA SER A 174 27.42 -1.57 -3.75
C SER A 174 25.94 -1.64 -4.07
N LEU A 175 25.25 -0.51 -3.98
CA LEU A 175 23.84 -0.38 -4.41
C LEU A 175 23.69 -0.67 -5.90
N ASP A 176 24.65 -0.22 -6.71
CA ASP A 176 24.61 -0.44 -8.15
C ASP A 176 24.70 -1.93 -8.50
N ALA A 177 25.51 -2.70 -7.79
CA ALA A 177 25.63 -4.13 -8.01
C ALA A 177 24.34 -4.90 -7.70
N ASP A 178 23.65 -4.56 -6.61
CA ASP A 178 22.39 -5.20 -6.25
C ASP A 178 21.25 -4.78 -7.21
N LEU A 179 21.22 -3.51 -7.67
CA LEU A 179 20.29 -3.06 -8.71
C LEU A 179 20.54 -3.71 -10.08
N ASP A 180 21.82 -3.87 -10.46
CA ASP A 180 22.19 -4.55 -11.70
C ASP A 180 21.86 -6.04 -11.64
N LEU A 181 22.06 -6.68 -10.48
CA LEU A 181 21.63 -8.05 -10.22
C LEU A 181 20.11 -8.18 -10.39
N LEU A 182 19.32 -7.36 -9.71
CA LEU A 182 17.86 -7.35 -9.85
C LEU A 182 17.44 -7.15 -11.31
N ASN A 183 18.14 -6.27 -12.02
CA ASN A 183 17.79 -5.96 -13.39
C ASN A 183 18.15 -7.06 -14.41
N ALA A 184 19.19 -7.85 -14.11
CA ALA A 184 19.65 -8.98 -14.92
C ALA A 184 18.96 -10.31 -14.59
N THR A 185 18.37 -10.45 -13.40
CA THR A 185 17.64 -11.65 -13.00
C THR A 185 16.44 -11.90 -13.93
N ARG A 186 16.19 -13.18 -14.27
CA ARG A 186 15.12 -13.60 -15.19
C ARG A 186 13.78 -13.00 -14.77
N ARG A 187 13.19 -12.22 -15.66
CA ARG A 187 11.90 -11.53 -15.45
C ARG A 187 10.71 -12.49 -15.49
N ILE A 188 9.66 -12.06 -14.83
CA ILE A 188 8.36 -12.73 -14.73
C ILE A 188 7.42 -12.07 -15.72
N ALA A 189 6.96 -12.85 -16.69
CA ALA A 189 5.94 -12.45 -17.65
C ALA A 189 4.54 -12.80 -17.13
N VAL A 190 3.56 -12.04 -17.58
CA VAL A 190 2.15 -12.25 -17.26
C VAL A 190 1.54 -13.37 -18.09
N ASP A 191 0.59 -14.10 -17.52
CA ASP A 191 -0.33 -14.97 -18.27
C ASP A 191 -1.50 -14.12 -18.80
N PRO A 192 -1.68 -14.00 -20.13
CA PRO A 192 -2.69 -13.09 -20.69
C PRO A 192 -4.12 -13.36 -20.21
N GLY A 193 -4.50 -14.63 -20.02
CA GLY A 193 -5.82 -15.01 -19.51
C GLY A 193 -6.05 -14.56 -18.07
N ALA A 194 -5.03 -14.70 -17.22
CA ALA A 194 -5.10 -14.25 -15.82
C ALA A 194 -5.14 -12.72 -15.72
N LEU A 195 -4.40 -12.01 -16.59
CA LEU A 195 -4.49 -10.55 -16.67
C LEU A 195 -5.88 -10.09 -17.10
N ALA A 196 -6.49 -10.75 -18.09
CA ALA A 196 -7.85 -10.45 -18.51
C ALA A 196 -8.85 -10.64 -17.35
N TYR A 197 -8.67 -11.70 -16.55
CA TYR A 197 -9.45 -11.90 -15.32
C TYR A 197 -9.25 -10.76 -14.31
N ALA A 198 -8.00 -10.37 -14.04
CA ALA A 198 -7.68 -9.29 -13.10
C ALA A 198 -8.29 -7.95 -13.55
N LYS A 199 -8.14 -7.61 -14.84
CA LYS A 199 -8.73 -6.42 -15.47
C LYS A 199 -10.26 -6.40 -15.37
N LYS A 200 -10.91 -7.54 -15.60
CA LYS A 200 -12.38 -7.64 -15.55
C LYS A 200 -12.93 -7.42 -14.15
N ASN A 201 -12.23 -7.85 -13.11
CA ASN A 201 -12.77 -7.81 -11.75
C ASN A 201 -12.57 -6.45 -11.09
N ILE A 202 -11.32 -6.01 -10.89
CA ILE A 202 -11.05 -4.73 -10.24
C ILE A 202 -9.80 -4.08 -10.83
N VAL A 203 -10.05 -3.31 -11.88
CA VAL A 203 -9.16 -2.31 -12.44
C VAL A 203 -9.99 -1.03 -12.59
N TYR A 204 -9.49 0.07 -12.04
CA TYR A 204 -10.28 1.28 -11.91
C TYR A 204 -10.20 2.15 -13.15
N ASN A 205 -11.36 2.47 -13.74
CA ASN A 205 -11.44 3.31 -14.94
C ASN A 205 -11.62 4.80 -14.62
N GLY A 206 -11.89 5.17 -13.36
CA GLY A 206 -12.12 6.55 -12.94
C GLY A 206 -13.55 7.06 -13.15
N GLU A 207 -14.42 6.23 -13.74
CA GLU A 207 -15.83 6.54 -13.96
C GLU A 207 -16.61 6.25 -12.66
N ILE A 208 -16.80 7.29 -11.84
CA ILE A 208 -17.68 7.25 -10.68
C ILE A 208 -18.83 8.23 -10.89
N THR A 209 -20.03 7.84 -10.46
CA THR A 209 -21.25 8.67 -10.58
C THR A 209 -21.81 9.11 -9.24
N VAL A 210 -21.24 8.61 -8.14
CA VAL A 210 -21.66 8.88 -6.77
C VAL A 210 -20.50 9.45 -5.95
N PRO A 211 -20.75 10.28 -4.92
CA PRO A 211 -19.69 10.79 -4.06
C PRO A 211 -18.95 9.66 -3.33
N LEU A 212 -17.62 9.73 -3.32
CA LEU A 212 -16.75 8.80 -2.64
C LEU A 212 -15.80 9.55 -1.70
N LEU A 213 -15.88 9.21 -0.41
CA LEU A 213 -14.90 9.61 0.61
C LEU A 213 -13.93 8.46 0.85
N THR A 214 -12.63 8.74 0.79
CA THR A 214 -11.58 7.80 1.19
C THR A 214 -10.89 8.31 2.46
N VAL A 215 -10.54 7.39 3.37
CA VAL A 215 -9.78 7.68 4.59
C VAL A 215 -8.61 6.72 4.66
N HIS A 216 -7.40 7.22 4.84
CA HIS A 216 -6.19 6.39 4.78
C HIS A 216 -5.15 6.84 5.81
N THR A 217 -4.55 5.90 6.54
CA THR A 217 -3.40 6.16 7.39
C THR A 217 -2.15 6.41 6.55
N ILE A 218 -1.35 7.42 6.87
CA ILE A 218 -0.14 7.69 6.06
C ILE A 218 0.98 6.66 6.31
N GLY A 219 0.94 5.96 7.45
CA GLY A 219 1.87 4.90 7.81
C GLY A 219 1.38 3.51 7.41
N ASP A 220 0.51 3.39 6.42
CA ASP A 220 0.03 2.10 5.91
C ASP A 220 1.16 1.32 5.23
N ASP A 221 1.55 0.19 5.83
CA ASP A 221 2.63 -0.67 5.40
C ASP A 221 2.17 -1.92 4.65
N LEU A 222 0.86 -2.06 4.39
CA LEU A 222 0.27 -3.18 3.65
C LEU A 222 -0.32 -2.73 2.31
N VAL A 223 -1.09 -1.65 2.33
CA VAL A 223 -1.74 -1.02 1.18
C VAL A 223 -1.32 0.43 1.18
N ASN A 224 -0.11 0.72 0.72
CA ASN A 224 0.50 2.02 0.97
C ASN A 224 -0.36 3.18 0.46
N VAL A 225 -0.30 4.31 1.18
CA VAL A 225 -1.12 5.51 0.94
C VAL A 225 -1.07 6.04 -0.50
N GLN A 226 0.00 5.73 -1.25
CA GLN A 226 0.15 6.03 -2.67
C GLN A 226 -0.96 5.42 -3.55
N HIS A 227 -1.67 4.39 -3.08
CA HIS A 227 -2.86 3.86 -3.75
C HIS A 227 -3.96 4.92 -3.95
N GLU A 228 -4.09 5.86 -3.01
CA GLU A 228 -5.02 6.99 -3.11
C GLU A 228 -4.65 7.89 -4.30
N GLN A 229 -3.36 8.13 -4.52
CA GLN A 229 -2.86 8.91 -5.65
C GLN A 229 -3.15 8.22 -6.98
N ALA A 230 -2.94 6.90 -7.07
CA ALA A 230 -3.23 6.14 -8.29
C ALA A 230 -4.72 6.25 -8.69
N TYR A 231 -5.61 6.18 -7.71
CA TYR A 231 -7.05 6.26 -7.93
C TYR A 231 -7.53 7.68 -8.23
N ALA A 232 -7.01 8.67 -7.51
CA ALA A 232 -7.26 10.07 -7.81
C ALA A 232 -6.82 10.44 -9.24
N ALA A 233 -5.71 9.88 -9.73
CA ALA A 233 -5.23 10.12 -11.08
C ALA A 233 -6.20 9.62 -12.16
N VAL A 234 -6.77 8.41 -12.01
CA VAL A 234 -7.76 7.89 -12.98
C VAL A 234 -9.09 8.63 -12.90
N ILE A 235 -9.54 9.00 -11.70
CA ILE A 235 -10.76 9.83 -11.52
C ILE A 235 -10.56 11.22 -12.14
N HIS A 236 -9.38 11.82 -11.99
CA HIS A 236 -9.08 13.12 -12.57
C HIS A 236 -9.11 13.07 -14.09
N LYS A 237 -8.55 12.03 -14.69
CA LYS A 237 -8.55 11.83 -16.14
C LYS A 237 -9.97 11.80 -16.72
N GLU A 238 -10.93 11.22 -15.99
CA GLU A 238 -12.34 11.17 -16.37
C GLU A 238 -13.15 12.41 -15.94
N GLY A 239 -12.51 13.42 -15.34
CA GLY A 239 -13.17 14.68 -14.95
C GLY A 239 -14.02 14.59 -13.68
N ASN A 240 -13.98 13.48 -12.94
CA ASN A 240 -14.88 13.19 -11.81
C ASN A 240 -14.37 13.70 -10.45
N ASN A 241 -13.45 14.66 -10.43
CA ASN A 241 -12.78 15.17 -9.21
C ASN A 241 -13.73 15.73 -8.16
N SER A 242 -14.90 16.24 -8.55
CA SER A 242 -15.90 16.77 -7.63
C SER A 242 -16.57 15.69 -6.77
N LEU A 243 -16.52 14.43 -7.21
CA LEU A 243 -17.10 13.28 -6.52
C LEU A 243 -16.13 12.64 -5.52
N LEU A 244 -14.83 12.73 -5.75
CA LEU A 244 -13.82 12.16 -4.85
C LEU A 244 -13.38 13.15 -3.77
N ARG A 245 -13.29 12.67 -2.53
CA ARG A 245 -12.53 13.34 -1.48
C ARG A 245 -11.69 12.35 -0.70
N ALA A 246 -10.38 12.58 -0.61
CA ALA A 246 -9.47 11.76 0.16
C ALA A 246 -9.08 12.45 1.46
N ARG A 247 -9.04 11.72 2.56
CA ARG A 247 -8.62 12.21 3.88
C ARG A 247 -7.57 11.29 4.47
N PHE A 248 -6.61 11.91 5.15
CA PHE A 248 -5.44 11.21 5.65
C PHE A 248 -5.35 11.35 7.15
N VAL A 249 -4.92 10.28 7.79
CA VAL A 249 -4.73 10.21 9.24
C VAL A 249 -3.25 9.96 9.51
N HIS A 250 -2.65 10.82 10.34
CA HIS A 250 -1.28 10.71 10.80
C HIS A 250 -1.16 9.56 11.81
N ARG A 251 -1.10 8.32 11.31
CA ARG A 251 -0.95 7.14 12.14
C ARG A 251 -0.26 6.00 11.41
N ALA A 252 0.45 5.16 12.17
CA ALA A 252 1.11 3.95 11.71
C ALA A 252 0.10 2.84 11.40
N GLY A 253 0.42 1.99 10.42
CA GLY A 253 -0.24 0.73 10.11
C GLY A 253 -1.51 0.81 9.27
N HIS A 254 -1.90 -0.34 8.74
CA HIS A 254 -3.09 -0.52 7.91
C HIS A 254 -4.39 -0.43 8.73
N ILE A 255 -5.34 0.41 8.29
CA ILE A 255 -6.66 0.61 8.93
C ILE A 255 -6.56 0.99 10.43
N ASN A 256 -5.46 1.61 10.85
CA ASN A 256 -5.30 2.04 12.24
C ASN A 256 -6.09 3.34 12.50
N LEU A 257 -7.41 3.27 12.46
CA LEU A 257 -8.34 4.38 12.65
C LEU A 257 -9.10 4.22 13.98
N THR A 258 -9.41 5.34 14.61
CA THR A 258 -10.32 5.36 15.77
C THR A 258 -11.77 5.26 15.32
N HIS A 259 -12.66 4.81 16.21
CA HIS A 259 -14.10 4.84 15.94
C HIS A 259 -14.60 6.26 15.65
N ALA A 260 -14.05 7.26 16.37
CA ALA A 260 -14.42 8.65 16.17
C ALA A 260 -14.10 9.13 14.74
N GLU A 261 -12.91 8.81 14.22
CA GLU A 261 -12.50 9.15 12.86
C GLU A 261 -13.39 8.49 11.80
N LEU A 262 -13.76 7.22 11.98
CA LEU A 262 -14.69 6.53 11.08
C LEU A 262 -16.10 7.15 11.10
N LEU A 263 -16.62 7.45 12.29
CA LEU A 263 -17.96 8.05 12.46
C LEU A 263 -18.03 9.44 11.81
N VAL A 264 -17.06 10.33 12.07
CA VAL A 264 -17.10 11.67 11.47
C VAL A 264 -16.88 11.67 9.96
N SER A 265 -16.17 10.66 9.45
CA SER A 265 -16.02 10.45 8.01
C SER A 265 -17.35 10.02 7.39
N LEU A 266 -18.06 9.08 8.03
CA LEU A 266 -19.41 8.70 7.60
C LEU A 266 -20.39 9.88 7.64
N GLU A 267 -20.39 10.66 8.72
CA GLU A 267 -21.21 11.86 8.81
C GLU A 267 -20.86 12.90 7.74
N ALA A 268 -19.58 13.03 7.39
CA ALA A 268 -19.14 13.93 6.32
C ALA A 268 -19.66 13.48 4.95
N LEU A 269 -19.65 12.17 4.68
CA LEU A 269 -20.28 11.61 3.48
C LEU A 269 -21.78 11.89 3.47
N ILE A 270 -22.49 11.66 4.59
CA ILE A 270 -23.93 11.96 4.69
C ILE A 270 -24.20 13.44 4.41
N ARG A 271 -23.43 14.36 5.00
CA ARG A 271 -23.55 15.80 4.70
C ARG A 271 -23.33 16.12 3.22
N ARG A 272 -22.41 15.42 2.53
CA ARG A 272 -22.20 15.57 1.10
C ARG A 272 -23.41 15.10 0.28
N LEU A 273 -24.08 14.04 0.72
CA LEU A 273 -25.30 13.53 0.10
C LEU A 273 -26.47 14.50 0.29
N ASP A 274 -26.64 15.04 1.49
CA ASP A 274 -27.74 15.96 1.81
C ASP A 274 -27.58 17.33 1.15
N SER A 275 -26.35 17.86 1.10
CA SER A 275 -26.10 19.25 0.70
C SER A 275 -25.60 19.42 -0.73
N GLY A 276 -25.18 18.35 -1.40
CA GLY A 276 -24.59 18.45 -2.74
C GLY A 276 -23.15 18.94 -2.79
N GLU A 277 -22.52 19.26 -1.64
CA GLU A 277 -21.17 19.83 -1.58
C GLU A 277 -20.34 19.23 -0.43
N TRP A 278 -19.02 19.17 -0.60
CA TRP A 278 -18.11 18.77 0.47
C TRP A 278 -17.90 19.92 1.46
N LYS A 279 -18.43 19.79 2.68
CA LYS A 279 -18.36 20.83 3.74
C LYS A 279 -17.71 20.29 5.02
N GLY A 280 -16.97 21.16 5.72
CA GLY A 280 -16.31 20.80 6.98
C GLY A 280 -15.27 19.70 6.81
N MET A 281 -14.59 19.69 5.67
CA MET A 281 -13.61 18.66 5.34
C MET A 281 -12.19 19.05 5.74
N GLN A 282 -11.93 20.22 6.33
CA GLN A 282 -10.57 20.52 6.76
C GLN A 282 -10.16 19.57 7.89
N PRO A 283 -8.89 19.14 7.98
CA PRO A 283 -8.43 18.27 9.05
C PRO A 283 -8.79 18.78 10.45
N ALA A 284 -8.69 20.08 10.68
CA ALA A 284 -9.09 20.71 11.94
C ALA A 284 -10.59 20.53 12.26
N ASP A 285 -11.46 20.61 11.24
CA ASP A 285 -12.90 20.42 11.41
C ASP A 285 -13.21 18.96 11.80
N LEU A 286 -12.58 18.01 11.11
CA LEU A 286 -12.76 16.57 11.33
C LEU A 286 -12.19 16.14 12.69
N ASN A 287 -11.00 16.61 13.05
CA ASN A 287 -10.41 16.37 14.37
C ASN A 287 -11.30 16.93 15.49
N ALA A 288 -11.77 18.17 15.35
CA ALA A 288 -12.67 18.76 16.35
C ALA A 288 -14.00 18.00 16.45
N ALA A 289 -14.55 17.51 15.33
CA ALA A 289 -15.75 16.66 15.34
C ALA A 289 -15.51 15.33 16.04
N ALA A 290 -14.39 14.67 15.75
CA ALA A 290 -14.06 13.38 16.33
C ALA A 290 -13.80 13.51 17.85
N SER A 291 -13.05 14.53 18.29
CA SER A 291 -12.83 14.81 19.71
C SER A 291 -14.12 15.09 20.48
N ARG A 292 -15.13 15.70 19.84
CA ARG A 292 -16.45 15.95 20.48
C ARG A 292 -17.25 14.68 20.75
N LEU A 293 -16.99 13.58 20.06
CA LEU A 293 -17.62 12.27 20.36
C LEU A 293 -17.13 11.71 21.71
N GLY A 294 -15.95 12.16 22.17
CA GLY A 294 -15.42 11.88 23.48
C GLY A 294 -14.49 10.65 23.54
N PRO A 295 -13.78 10.46 24.66
CA PRO A 295 -12.65 9.53 24.77
C PRO A 295 -13.03 8.05 24.58
N LYS A 296 -14.31 7.70 24.69
CA LYS A 296 -14.80 6.33 24.43
C LYS A 296 -14.70 5.94 22.95
N PHE A 297 -14.72 6.90 22.03
CA PHE A 297 -14.59 6.66 20.59
C PHE A 297 -13.18 6.96 20.05
N ASN A 298 -12.35 7.68 20.81
CA ASN A 298 -10.94 7.93 20.54
C ASN A 298 -10.07 6.74 20.97
N VAL A 299 -10.44 5.55 20.51
CA VAL A 299 -9.73 4.31 20.79
C VAL A 299 -9.46 3.57 19.50
N LEU A 300 -8.22 3.11 19.35
CA LEU A 300 -7.82 2.15 18.33
C LEU A 300 -8.24 0.76 18.79
N ILE A 301 -8.40 -0.17 17.85
CA ILE A 301 -8.77 -1.56 18.13
C ILE A 301 -7.59 -2.54 17.96
N PRO A 302 -6.46 -2.39 18.69
CA PRO A 302 -5.68 -3.56 19.09
C PRO A 302 -6.31 -4.20 20.34
N THR A 303 -5.85 -5.40 20.69
CA THR A 303 -6.20 -6.06 21.97
C THR A 303 -4.99 -5.97 22.90
N PRO A 304 -5.04 -5.22 24.02
CA PRO A 304 -6.11 -4.34 24.50
C PRO A 304 -6.20 -3.02 23.72
N SER A 305 -7.36 -2.36 23.77
CA SER A 305 -7.60 -1.07 23.10
C SER A 305 -6.68 0.02 23.63
N VAL A 306 -6.23 0.90 22.74
CA VAL A 306 -5.33 2.00 23.08
C VAL A 306 -6.00 3.32 22.72
N HIS A 307 -5.97 4.25 23.67
CA HIS A 307 -6.47 5.61 23.43
C HIS A 307 -5.59 6.33 22.41
N ALA A 308 -6.20 6.96 21.43
CA ALA A 308 -5.53 7.79 20.44
C ALA A 308 -6.42 8.97 20.08
N GLU A 309 -5.86 10.18 20.13
CA GLU A 309 -6.56 11.36 19.66
C GLU A 309 -6.76 11.30 18.13
N PRO A 310 -7.82 11.96 17.61
CA PRO A 310 -8.02 12.12 16.18
C PRO A 310 -6.81 12.81 15.54
N ALA A 311 -6.38 12.29 14.40
CA ALA A 311 -5.13 12.70 13.77
C ALA A 311 -5.29 12.97 12.27
N PHE A 312 -6.45 13.45 11.82
CA PHE A 312 -6.59 13.92 10.44
C PHE A 312 -5.54 14.98 10.12
N MET A 313 -4.98 14.92 8.91
CA MET A 313 -3.98 15.87 8.41
C MET A 313 -4.18 16.18 6.93
N GLU A 314 -3.65 17.33 6.49
CA GLU A 314 -3.42 17.56 5.06
C GLU A 314 -2.21 16.74 4.63
N TYR A 315 -2.35 15.99 3.54
CA TYR A 315 -1.30 15.14 3.01
C TYR A 315 -1.50 14.93 1.52
N GLU A 316 -0.39 14.89 0.78
CA GLU A 316 -0.37 14.57 -0.64
C GLU A 316 0.48 13.31 -0.82
N PRO A 317 -0.13 12.15 -1.14
CA PRO A 317 0.63 10.93 -1.31
C PRO A 317 1.58 11.03 -2.50
N ALA A 318 2.76 10.43 -2.36
CA ALA A 318 3.68 10.29 -3.47
C ALA A 318 3.03 9.51 -4.63
N VAL A 319 3.60 9.66 -5.83
CA VAL A 319 3.07 8.97 -6.98
C VAL A 319 3.32 7.47 -6.87
N PHE A 320 2.27 6.67 -7.05
CA PHE A 320 2.37 5.21 -7.00
C PHE A 320 3.41 4.69 -8.01
N LEU A 321 4.33 3.85 -7.52
CA LEU A 321 5.48 3.38 -8.31
C LEU A 321 5.07 2.53 -9.51
N ARG A 322 4.09 1.65 -9.31
CA ARG A 322 3.55 0.80 -10.37
C ARG A 322 2.39 1.52 -11.05
N ARG A 323 2.70 2.58 -11.79
CA ARG A 323 1.70 3.24 -12.63
C ARG A 323 1.19 2.24 -13.66
N PHE A 324 -0.10 1.95 -13.61
CA PHE A 324 -0.78 1.22 -14.65
C PHE A 324 -1.30 2.20 -15.67
N ASP A 325 -0.70 2.22 -16.85
CA ASP A 325 -1.40 2.70 -18.03
C ASP A 325 -2.51 1.69 -18.32
N LEU A 326 -3.68 1.93 -17.74
CA LEU A 326 -4.94 1.38 -18.23
C LEU A 326 -5.35 2.06 -19.55
N GLY A 327 -4.49 2.93 -20.09
CA GLY A 327 -4.64 3.55 -21.39
C GLY A 327 -4.41 2.55 -22.51
N GLY A 328 -5.48 1.92 -22.96
CA GLY A 328 -5.56 1.28 -24.26
C GLY A 328 -6.05 -0.16 -24.19
N ASP A 329 -7.36 -0.32 -24.05
CA ASP A 329 -8.16 -0.99 -25.06
C ASP A 329 -9.61 -0.51 -24.86
N LYS A 330 -10.02 0.45 -25.69
CA LYS A 330 -11.44 0.68 -25.99
C LYS A 330 -11.90 -0.39 -26.97
#